data_AF-A0A353XQE7-F1
#
_entry.id   AF-A0A353XQE7-F1
#
_cell.length_a   1.000
_cell.length_b   1.000
_cell.length_c   1.000
_cell.angle_alpha   90.00
_cell.angle_beta   90.00
_cell.angle_gamma   90.00
#
_symmetry.space_group_name_H-M   'P 1'
#
loop_
_entity.id
_entity.type
_entity.pdbx_description
1 polymer ?
#
loop_
_entity_poly.entity_id
_entity_poly.type
_entity_poly.pdbx_seq_one_letter_code
_entity_poly.pdbx_strand_id
1 'polypeptide(L)'
;MIPGEYQLRKDDIELCADRDSFVIEVANLGDRPIQVGSHYHFAETNSALSFDREKAYGHRLAIPAGTAIRFEPGQKREVSLLPYAGLRRIFGFRGEVMGALDANSDSGETR
;
A
#
# COMPACT_ATOMS: atom_id res chain seq x y z
N MET A 1 8.16 -35.19 -22.33
CA MET A 1 6.88 -34.45 -22.29
C MET A 1 6.49 -34.35 -20.82
N ILE A 2 6.34 -33.13 -20.29
CA ILE A 2 6.01 -32.89 -18.88
C ILE A 2 4.62 -32.25 -18.85
N PRO A 3 3.54 -33.00 -18.55
CA PRO A 3 2.20 -32.46 -18.46
C PRO A 3 2.13 -31.33 -17.42
N GLY A 4 1.67 -30.15 -17.84
CA GLY A 4 1.51 -28.98 -16.96
C GLY A 4 2.77 -28.16 -16.72
N GLU A 5 3.86 -28.38 -17.48
CA GLU A 5 5.03 -27.51 -17.38
C GLU A 5 4.74 -26.08 -17.87
N TYR A 6 5.26 -25.10 -17.13
CA TYR A 6 5.24 -23.71 -17.56
C TYR A 6 6.52 -23.39 -18.32
N GLN A 7 6.38 -22.89 -19.55
CA GLN A 7 7.47 -22.33 -20.33
C GLN A 7 7.38 -20.80 -20.27
N LEU A 8 7.96 -20.23 -19.22
CA LEU A 8 7.88 -18.80 -18.96
C LEU A 8 8.84 -18.01 -19.85
N ARG A 9 8.48 -16.76 -20.16
CA ARG A 9 9.42 -15.80 -20.73
C ARG A 9 10.47 -15.43 -19.67
N LYS A 10 11.65 -15.00 -20.14
CA LYS A 10 12.75 -14.58 -19.26
C LYS A 10 12.64 -13.14 -18.80
N ASP A 11 11.75 -12.37 -19.42
CA ASP A 11 11.60 -10.95 -19.15
C ASP A 11 10.90 -10.73 -17.80
N ASP A 12 11.38 -9.74 -17.06
CA ASP A 12 10.76 -9.33 -15.80
C ASP A 12 9.42 -8.63 -16.05
N ILE A 13 8.52 -8.77 -15.07
CA ILE A 13 7.23 -8.06 -15.07
C ILE A 13 7.40 -6.80 -14.22
N GLU A 14 7.32 -5.64 -14.87
CA GLU A 14 7.27 -4.37 -14.16
C GLU A 14 5.93 -4.24 -13.43
N LEU A 15 6.01 -3.96 -12.12
CA LEU A 15 4.84 -3.82 -11.26
C LEU A 15 4.48 -2.35 -11.12
N CYS A 16 3.18 -2.07 -11.23
CA CYS A 16 2.65 -0.72 -11.06
C CYS A 16 3.28 0.32 -12.00
N ALA A 17 3.57 -0.10 -13.24
CA ALA A 17 4.02 0.78 -14.31
C ALA A 17 3.14 2.04 -14.40
N ASP A 18 3.77 3.15 -14.78
CA ASP A 18 3.15 4.48 -14.95
C ASP A 18 2.61 5.13 -13.66
N ARG A 19 3.12 4.73 -12.49
CA ARG A 19 2.72 5.34 -11.21
C ARG A 19 3.92 5.84 -10.44
N ASP A 20 3.87 7.13 -10.13
CA ASP A 20 4.88 7.74 -9.28
C ASP A 20 4.82 7.12 -7.88
N SER A 21 5.97 6.60 -7.46
CA SER A 21 6.17 6.13 -6.10
C SER A 21 7.14 7.05 -5.38
N PHE A 22 6.98 7.17 -4.07
CA PHE A 22 7.93 7.87 -3.22
C PHE A 22 8.30 7.00 -2.02
N VAL A 23 9.47 7.28 -1.47
CA VAL A 23 10.02 6.55 -0.34
C VAL A 23 9.74 7.33 0.94
N ILE A 24 9.33 6.61 1.99
CA ILE A 24 9.24 7.14 3.35
C ILE A 24 9.96 6.22 4.34
N GLU A 25 10.55 6.83 5.36
CA GLU A 25 11.07 6.08 6.51
C GLU A 25 9.91 5.74 7.46
N VAL A 26 9.86 4.49 7.90
CA VAL A 26 8.86 3.98 8.84
C VAL A 26 9.57 3.28 9.98
N ALA A 27 9.21 3.67 11.21
CA ALA A 27 9.78 3.11 12.44
C ALA A 27 8.71 2.40 13.27
N ASN A 28 8.95 1.17 13.70
CA ASN A 28 8.09 0.51 14.69
C ASN A 28 8.56 0.86 16.11
N LEU A 29 7.80 1.70 16.80
CA LEU A 29 8.06 2.10 18.19
C LEU A 29 7.38 1.15 19.21
N GLY A 30 6.64 0.15 18.73
CA GLY A 30 5.98 -0.84 19.56
C GLY A 30 6.92 -1.94 20.03
N ASP A 31 6.40 -2.75 20.97
CA ASP A 31 7.06 -3.93 21.54
C ASP A 31 6.76 -5.22 20.78
N ARG A 32 5.91 -5.16 19.74
CA ARG A 32 5.46 -6.29 18.95
C ARG A 32 5.72 -6.06 17.46
N PRO A 33 5.97 -7.14 16.72
CA PRO A 33 6.14 -7.04 15.28
C PRO A 33 4.85 -6.63 14.59
N ILE A 34 4.96 -5.81 13.55
CA ILE A 34 3.83 -5.30 12.76
C ILE A 34 4.08 -5.67 11.31
N GLN A 35 3.05 -6.20 10.64
CA GLN A 35 3.12 -6.54 9.22
C GLN A 35 2.01 -5.82 8.45
N VAL A 36 2.38 -5.12 7.39
CA VAL A 36 1.47 -4.32 6.56
C VAL A 36 1.41 -4.91 5.16
N GLY A 37 0.19 -5.22 4.70
CA GLY A 37 -0.04 -5.82 3.39
C GLY A 37 -0.02 -4.80 2.23
N SER A 38 0.19 -5.31 1.01
CA SER A 38 0.29 -4.55 -0.25
C SER A 38 -0.84 -3.56 -0.53
N HIS A 39 -2.06 -3.84 -0.09
CA HIS A 39 -3.28 -3.07 -0.42
C HIS A 39 -3.95 -2.42 0.80
N TYR A 40 -3.26 -2.39 1.94
CA TYR A 40 -3.76 -1.71 3.12
C TYR A 40 -3.53 -0.20 3.01
N HIS A 41 -4.49 0.62 3.46
CA HIS A 41 -4.35 2.08 3.41
C HIS A 41 -3.26 2.52 4.38
N PHE A 42 -2.12 2.98 3.85
CA PHE A 42 -0.90 3.08 4.63
C PHE A 42 -1.01 4.10 5.79
N ALA A 43 -1.74 5.19 5.57
CA ALA A 43 -2.02 6.18 6.61
C ALA A 43 -2.84 5.62 7.79
N GLU A 44 -3.63 4.56 7.58
CA GLU A 44 -4.44 3.89 8.60
C GLU A 44 -3.71 2.70 9.23
N THR A 45 -2.40 2.54 9.02
CA THR A 45 -1.66 1.42 9.65
C THR A 45 -1.53 1.61 11.16
N ASN A 46 -1.08 0.57 11.86
CA ASN A 46 -0.94 0.54 13.32
C ASN A 46 -0.28 1.82 13.86
N SER A 47 -0.82 2.39 14.95
CA SER A 47 -0.36 3.63 15.57
C SER A 47 1.05 3.54 16.17
N ALA A 48 1.54 2.32 16.43
CA ALA A 48 2.92 2.09 16.85
C ALA A 48 3.94 2.30 15.72
N LEU A 49 3.49 2.37 14.45
CA LEU A 49 4.33 2.80 13.35
C LEU A 49 4.39 4.34 13.29
N SER A 50 5.61 4.86 13.38
CA SER A 50 5.95 6.27 13.30
C SER A 50 6.48 6.60 11.91
N PHE A 51 5.77 7.50 11.23
CA PHE A 51 6.06 8.04 9.90
C PHE A 51 5.12 9.23 9.64
N ASP A 52 5.31 9.93 8.51
CA ASP A 52 4.46 11.03 8.07
C ASP A 52 3.13 10.49 7.49
N ARG A 53 2.07 10.52 8.31
CA ARG A 53 0.74 10.00 7.91
C ARG A 53 0.05 10.86 6.87
N GLU A 54 0.29 12.17 6.86
CA GLU A 54 -0.28 13.08 5.87
C GLU A 54 0.26 12.75 4.48
N LYS A 55 1.58 12.52 4.36
CA LYS A 55 2.18 12.05 3.10
C LYS A 55 1.66 10.68 2.66
N ALA A 56 1.43 9.77 3.60
CA ALA A 56 0.94 8.43 3.30
C ALA A 56 -0.57 8.37 2.97
N TYR A 57 -1.31 9.47 3.13
CA TYR A 57 -2.74 9.50 2.91
C TYR A 57 -3.10 9.21 1.45
N GLY A 58 -3.99 8.25 1.22
CA GLY A 58 -4.38 7.82 -0.11
C GLY A 58 -3.32 6.99 -0.84
N HIS A 59 -2.36 6.41 -0.11
CA HIS A 59 -1.30 5.56 -0.65
C HIS A 59 -1.29 4.14 -0.05
N ARG A 60 -0.67 3.21 -0.77
CA ARG A 60 -0.44 1.82 -0.37
C ARG A 60 1.00 1.41 -0.71
N LEU A 61 1.46 0.28 -0.16
CA LEU A 61 2.80 -0.23 -0.44
C LEU A 61 2.99 -0.57 -1.92
N ALA A 62 4.11 -0.12 -2.49
CA ALA A 62 4.54 -0.41 -3.85
C ALA A 62 5.24 -1.77 -3.93
N ILE A 63 4.53 -2.83 -3.56
CA ILE A 63 5.03 -4.21 -3.52
C ILE A 63 4.08 -5.14 -4.29
N PRO A 64 4.51 -6.37 -4.65
CA PRO A 64 3.65 -7.32 -5.34
C PRO A 64 2.34 -7.60 -4.59
N ALA A 65 1.23 -7.75 -5.33
CA ALA A 65 -0.06 -8.02 -4.74
C ALA A 65 -0.03 -9.29 -3.87
N GLY A 66 -0.70 -9.25 -2.71
CA GLY A 66 -0.71 -10.35 -1.74
C GLY A 66 0.52 -10.43 -0.83
N THR A 67 1.57 -9.66 -1.09
CA THR A 67 2.75 -9.60 -0.19
C THR A 67 2.59 -8.55 0.91
N ALA A 68 3.55 -8.52 1.84
CA ALA A 68 3.57 -7.62 2.97
C ALA A 68 4.99 -7.25 3.39
N ILE A 69 5.14 -6.10 4.06
CA ILE A 69 6.38 -5.70 4.74
C ILE A 69 6.21 -5.89 6.24
N ARG A 70 7.21 -6.51 6.86
CA ARG A 70 7.28 -6.76 8.30
C ARG A 70 8.26 -5.78 8.95
N PHE A 71 7.84 -5.24 10.08
CA PHE A 71 8.60 -4.34 10.95
C PHE A 71 8.76 -4.99 12.32
N GLU A 72 10.00 -5.35 12.67
CA GLU A 72 10.33 -5.82 14.02
C GLU A 72 10.25 -4.69 15.05
N PRO A 73 10.10 -4.98 16.36
CA PRO A 73 10.15 -3.97 17.40
C PRO A 73 11.43 -3.12 17.33
N GLY A 74 11.29 -1.80 17.35
CA GLY A 74 12.42 -0.84 17.24
C GLY A 74 13.03 -0.70 15.85
N GLN A 75 12.56 -1.47 14.86
CA GLN A 75 13.12 -1.41 13.50
C GLN A 75 12.69 -0.14 12.79
N LYS A 76 13.65 0.49 12.09
CA LYS A 76 13.40 1.53 11.09
C LYS A 76 13.71 0.99 9.70
N ARG A 77 12.87 1.33 8.73
CA ARG A 77 13.05 0.90 7.35
C ARG A 77 12.39 1.88 6.38
N GLU A 78 13.05 2.09 5.25
CA GLU A 78 12.47 2.78 4.10
C GLU A 78 11.52 1.87 3.32
N VAL A 79 10.35 2.40 2.97
CA VAL A 79 9.36 1.71 2.15
C VAL A 79 8.86 2.63 1.04
N SER A 80 8.60 2.04 -0.12
CA SER A 80 8.01 2.76 -1.26
C SER A 80 6.49 2.69 -1.20
N LEU A 81 5.85 3.84 -1.37
CA LEU A 81 4.41 4.01 -1.45
C LEU A 81 3.99 4.47 -2.83
N LEU A 82 2.81 4.04 -3.26
CA LEU A 82 2.17 4.46 -4.51
C LEU A 82 0.70 4.83 -4.26
N PRO A 83 0.12 5.74 -5.06
CA PRO A 83 -1.25 6.20 -4.84
C PRO A 83 -2.26 5.10 -5.13
N TYR A 84 -3.38 5.10 -4.40
CA TYR A 84 -4.54 4.31 -4.79
C TYR A 84 -5.03 4.75 -6.18
N ALA A 85 -5.40 3.76 -6.99
CA ALA A 85 -6.04 3.96 -8.28
C ALA A 85 -7.55 3.62 -8.19
N GLY A 86 -8.24 3.65 -9.32
CA GLY A 86 -9.68 3.42 -9.38
C GLY A 86 -10.48 4.60 -8.81
N LEU A 87 -11.60 4.32 -8.13
CA LEU A 87 -12.48 5.35 -7.56
C LEU A 87 -11.86 6.12 -6.38
N ARG A 88 -10.71 5.65 -5.84
CA ARG A 88 -10.03 6.28 -4.70
C ARG A 88 -10.97 6.52 -3.51
N ARG A 89 -11.80 5.52 -3.21
CA ARG A 89 -12.70 5.49 -2.05
C ARG A 89 -12.22 4.43 -1.06
N ILE A 90 -12.12 4.82 0.21
CA ILE A 90 -11.55 4.02 1.29
C ILE A 90 -12.62 3.78 2.35
N PHE A 91 -12.94 2.52 2.63
CA PHE A 91 -13.92 2.10 3.63
C PHE A 91 -13.35 0.98 4.49
N GLY A 92 -13.73 0.93 5.77
CA GLY A 92 -13.24 -0.08 6.72
C GLY A 92 -11.96 0.38 7.42
N PHE A 93 -10.87 -0.38 7.28
CA PHE A 93 -9.55 -0.12 7.91
C PHE A 93 -9.65 0.30 9.40
N ARG A 94 -9.25 1.54 9.75
CA ARG A 94 -9.41 2.12 11.10
C ARG A 94 -10.63 3.02 11.20
N GLY A 95 -11.40 3.15 10.12
CA GLY A 95 -12.56 4.01 10.03
C GLY A 95 -12.22 5.49 9.90
N GLU A 96 -10.97 5.83 9.55
CA GLU A 96 -10.50 7.22 9.57
C GLU A 96 -10.90 7.99 8.30
N VAL A 97 -11.07 7.31 7.16
CA VAL A 97 -11.49 7.93 5.89
C VAL A 97 -12.97 7.73 5.58
N MET A 98 -13.42 6.47 5.53
CA MET A 98 -14.82 6.09 5.27
C MET A 98 -15.51 6.81 4.09
N GLY A 99 -14.79 7.05 3.00
CA GLY A 99 -15.29 7.84 1.89
C GLY A 99 -14.28 8.05 0.77
N ALA A 100 -14.55 9.05 -0.07
CA ALA A 100 -13.64 9.46 -1.14
C ALA A 100 -12.40 10.16 -0.59
N LEU A 101 -11.23 9.85 -1.16
CA LEU A 101 -9.97 10.53 -0.86
C LEU A 101 -9.92 11.92 -1.51
N ASP A 102 -10.54 12.07 -2.67
CA ASP A 102 -10.52 13.31 -3.45
C ASP A 102 -11.85 14.04 -3.30
N ALA A 103 -11.80 15.28 -2.80
CA ALA A 103 -12.97 16.11 -2.46
C ALA A 103 -13.92 16.40 -3.63
N ASN A 104 -13.50 16.14 -4.88
CA ASN A 104 -14.27 16.42 -6.09
C ASN A 104 -14.82 15.16 -6.80
N SER A 105 -14.67 13.96 -6.23
CA SER A 105 -15.09 12.70 -6.88
C SER A 105 -16.57 12.32 -6.68
N ASP A 106 -17.39 13.29 -6.23
CA ASP A 106 -18.83 13.12 -6.00
C ASP A 106 -19.71 13.86 -7.02
N SER A 107 -19.17 14.18 -8.20
CA SER A 107 -20.01 14.41 -9.39
C SER A 107 -20.26 13.06 -10.06
N GLY A 108 -21.35 12.39 -9.67
CA GLY A 108 -21.74 11.10 -10.21
C GLY A 108 -21.84 11.10 -11.73
N GLU A 109 -21.01 10.29 -12.39
CA GLU A 109 -21.35 9.74 -13.70
C GLU A 109 -22.07 8.41 -13.47
N THR A 110 -23.40 8.49 -13.42
CA THR A 110 -24.27 7.36 -13.73
C THR A 110 -24.08 7.02 -15.20
N ARG A 111 -23.60 5.80 -15.49
CA ARG A 111 -23.79 5.14 -16.79
C ARG A 111 -24.28 3.72 -16.53
#